data_AF-A0A2S5E991-F1
#
_entry.id   AF-A0A2S5E991-F1
#
_cell.length_a   1.000
_cell.length_b   1.000
_cell.length_c   1.000
_cell.angle_alpha   90.00
_cell.angle_beta   90.00
_cell.angle_gamma   90.00
#
_symmetry.space_group_name_H-M   'P 1'
#
loop_
_entity.id
_entity.type
_entity.pdbx_description
1 polymer ?
#
loop_
_entity_poly.entity_id
_entity_poly.type
_entity_poly.pdbx_seq_one_letter_code
_entity_poly.pdbx_strand_id
1 'polypeptide(L)'
;MKDINKEKALAFTLPLGFYLGYYFDDDNFKVFNSLDTVFQVQKNNNDPLVYETAFIFSRCLSQLNKSESEPIKNTFKDIINQLKYYVFNLDNNQHRGTPKLRDFIRKEIGKEKIPIDSMNISEKTLKEFLFEETQYIQPSTLRNIIDALEFEIDTSTPICIIKELKKKDIDKKFEINLEKFKNFPKERQISELFTSYLVHYYKEKIDLKKIIKEIEDDSLIEERCDYYTKELVNSIFERNPKIEFNSLLTNVQEPKIYTNKNITFKEHPFYLGREEVVKRFMKDLNKKNLKEFIENYIGLDTRQKKTIEKFIMNYGRYYDLKDIPKEFTPKVPKEINSFVKKYTLKRKPSAISFYVFEGEEREELVEIVKAFEI
;
A
#
# COMPACT_ATOMS: atom_id res chain seq x y z
N MET A 1 -4.48 26.64 5.16
CA MET A 1 -5.16 26.01 4.00
C MET A 1 -6.17 24.96 4.42
N LYS A 2 -5.81 23.98 5.27
CA LYS A 2 -6.72 22.93 5.78
C LYS A 2 -8.03 23.47 6.38
N ASP A 3 -7.96 24.61 7.06
CA ASP A 3 -9.14 25.24 7.70
C ASP A 3 -9.81 26.32 6.83
N ILE A 4 -9.28 26.57 5.62
CA ILE A 4 -9.70 27.68 4.74
C ILE A 4 -10.35 27.13 3.45
N ASN A 5 -9.79 26.06 2.86
CA ASN A 5 -10.35 25.39 1.70
C ASN A 5 -9.99 23.89 1.74
N LYS A 6 -10.93 23.08 2.24
CA LYS A 6 -10.75 21.66 2.51
C LYS A 6 -10.52 20.83 1.23
N GLU A 7 -11.19 21.19 0.14
CA GLU A 7 -11.09 20.53 -1.16
C GLU A 7 -9.73 20.77 -1.81
N LYS A 8 -9.27 22.02 -1.80
CA LYS A 8 -7.94 22.37 -2.30
C LYS A 8 -6.85 21.67 -1.48
N ALA A 9 -7.01 21.62 -0.15
CA ALA A 9 -6.10 20.86 0.70
C ALA A 9 -6.09 19.37 0.33
N LEU A 10 -7.26 18.76 0.07
CA LEU A 10 -7.36 17.36 -0.37
C LEU A 10 -6.61 17.13 -1.68
N ALA A 11 -6.76 18.02 -2.67
CA ALA A 11 -6.05 17.92 -3.95
C ALA A 11 -4.52 17.89 -3.79
N PHE A 12 -3.97 18.63 -2.81
CA PHE A 12 -2.53 18.63 -2.50
C PHE A 12 -2.04 17.36 -1.78
N THR A 13 -2.94 16.52 -1.26
CA THR A 13 -2.52 15.23 -0.67
C THR A 13 -1.96 14.27 -1.73
N LEU A 14 -2.41 14.39 -2.99
CA LEU A 14 -1.92 13.57 -4.10
C LEU A 14 -0.43 13.79 -4.41
N PRO A 15 0.03 15.02 -4.76
CA PRO A 15 1.45 15.26 -4.97
C PRO A 15 2.27 15.02 -3.71
N LEU A 16 1.77 15.42 -2.53
CA LEU A 16 2.49 15.18 -1.28
C LEU A 16 2.73 13.69 -1.06
N GLY A 17 1.68 12.86 -1.16
CA GLY A 17 1.80 11.41 -1.04
C GLY A 17 2.78 10.81 -2.05
N PHE A 18 2.71 11.23 -3.31
CA PHE A 18 3.63 10.78 -4.36
C PHE A 18 5.08 11.09 -4.03
N TYR A 19 5.40 12.35 -3.69
CA TYR A 19 6.76 12.74 -3.38
C TYR A 19 7.29 12.18 -2.07
N LEU A 20 6.40 11.85 -1.12
CA LEU A 20 6.79 11.08 0.06
C LEU A 20 7.35 9.71 -0.31
N GLY A 21 6.60 8.94 -1.10
CA GLY A 21 7.05 7.61 -1.54
C GLY A 21 8.25 7.67 -2.49
N TYR A 22 8.35 8.74 -3.28
CA TYR A 22 9.46 8.92 -4.20
C TYR A 22 10.77 9.27 -3.47
N TYR A 23 10.79 10.30 -2.60
CA TYR A 23 12.03 10.90 -2.09
C TYR A 23 12.48 10.42 -0.72
N PHE A 24 11.58 10.00 0.16
CA PHE A 24 11.93 9.78 1.56
C PHE A 24 12.01 8.30 1.91
N ASP A 25 12.91 7.99 2.83
CA ASP A 25 12.95 6.69 3.51
C ASP A 25 11.90 6.65 4.62
N ASP A 26 11.40 5.44 4.90
CA ASP A 26 10.24 5.20 5.76
C ASP A 26 10.46 5.61 7.22
N ASP A 27 11.71 5.78 7.65
CA ASP A 27 12.14 6.18 8.99
C ASP A 27 12.26 7.71 9.18
N ASN A 28 12.10 8.49 8.11
CA ASN A 28 12.31 9.93 8.17
C ASN A 28 11.18 10.65 8.93
N PHE A 29 11.51 11.50 9.90
CA PHE A 29 10.54 12.31 10.64
C PHE A 29 9.58 13.12 9.74
N LYS A 30 10.06 13.60 8.58
CA LYS A 30 9.24 14.36 7.61
C LYS A 30 8.13 13.50 6.99
N VAL A 31 8.33 12.18 6.89
CA VAL A 31 7.29 11.24 6.45
C VAL A 31 6.15 11.25 7.44
N PHE A 32 6.42 11.09 8.74
CA PHE A 32 5.37 11.13 9.77
C PHE A 32 4.61 12.45 9.81
N ASN A 33 5.32 13.59 9.73
CA ASN A 33 4.68 14.91 9.69
C ASN A 33 3.73 15.07 8.48
N SER A 34 4.17 14.59 7.32
CA SER A 34 3.39 14.71 6.10
C SER A 34 2.22 13.72 6.08
N LEU A 35 2.42 12.49 6.56
CA LEU A 35 1.34 11.50 6.69
C LEU A 35 0.28 11.95 7.71
N ASP A 36 0.67 12.58 8.83
CA ASP A 36 -0.30 13.19 9.75
C ASP A 36 -1.13 14.27 9.03
N THR A 37 -0.47 15.17 8.30
CA THR A 37 -1.16 16.20 7.52
C THR A 37 -2.14 15.58 6.51
N VAL A 38 -1.69 14.61 5.71
CA VAL A 38 -2.52 13.91 4.72
C VAL A 38 -3.70 13.22 5.38
N PHE A 39 -3.46 12.46 6.46
CA PHE A 39 -4.50 11.75 7.21
C PHE A 39 -5.57 12.71 7.71
N GLN A 40 -5.19 13.82 8.34
CA GLN A 40 -6.17 14.77 8.85
C GLN A 40 -6.96 15.47 7.74
N VAL A 41 -6.32 15.76 6.61
CA VAL A 41 -7.00 16.37 5.46
C VAL A 41 -8.01 15.39 4.85
N GLN A 42 -7.62 14.15 4.60
CA GLN A 42 -8.52 13.12 4.05
C GLN A 42 -9.66 12.81 5.00
N LYS A 43 -9.37 12.65 6.30
CA LYS A 43 -10.38 12.45 7.36
C LYS A 43 -11.42 13.57 7.36
N ASN A 44 -10.99 14.82 7.30
CA ASN A 44 -11.89 15.98 7.32
C ASN A 44 -12.72 16.16 6.05
N ASN A 45 -12.39 15.43 4.98
CA ASN A 45 -13.10 15.39 3.70
C ASN A 45 -13.81 14.04 3.45
N ASN A 46 -13.84 13.12 4.42
CA ASN A 46 -14.35 11.76 4.26
C ASN A 46 -13.74 11.00 3.06
N ASP A 47 -12.47 11.28 2.72
CA ASP A 47 -11.80 10.65 1.59
C ASP A 47 -11.36 9.21 1.95
N PRO A 48 -11.73 8.17 1.16
CA PRO A 48 -11.40 6.78 1.44
C PRO A 48 -9.90 6.46 1.55
N LEU A 49 -9.02 7.28 0.98
CA LEU A 49 -7.57 7.07 1.11
C LEU A 49 -7.09 7.23 2.56
N VAL A 50 -7.89 7.85 3.45
CA VAL A 50 -7.57 7.97 4.88
C VAL A 50 -7.22 6.63 5.52
N TYR A 51 -7.88 5.54 5.10
CA TYR A 51 -7.63 4.20 5.63
C TYR A 51 -6.26 3.67 5.18
N GLU A 52 -5.87 3.92 3.94
CA GLU A 52 -4.55 3.52 3.43
C GLU A 52 -3.44 4.39 4.01
N THR A 53 -3.66 5.70 4.17
CA THR A 53 -2.71 6.59 4.84
C THR A 53 -2.49 6.16 6.30
N ALA A 54 -3.55 5.80 7.02
CA ALA A 54 -3.44 5.26 8.37
C ALA A 54 -2.64 3.95 8.40
N PHE A 55 -2.87 3.07 7.43
CA PHE A 55 -2.12 1.82 7.29
C PHE A 55 -0.62 2.09 7.01
N ILE A 56 -0.30 2.96 6.05
CA ILE A 56 1.08 3.39 5.74
C ILE A 56 1.76 3.95 6.99
N PHE A 57 1.11 4.89 7.68
CA PHE A 57 1.65 5.48 8.92
C PHE A 57 1.97 4.39 9.95
N SER A 58 1.02 3.47 10.18
CA SER A 58 1.22 2.35 11.11
C SER A 58 2.40 1.47 10.72
N ARG A 59 2.64 1.28 9.42
CA ARG A 59 3.75 0.46 8.91
C ARG A 59 5.09 1.14 9.08
N CYS A 60 5.21 2.42 8.68
CA CYS A 60 6.41 3.21 8.95
C CYS A 60 6.76 3.18 10.45
N LEU A 61 5.76 3.41 11.33
CA LEU A 61 5.98 3.39 12.78
C LEU A 61 6.46 2.02 13.30
N SER A 62 5.92 0.92 12.76
CA SER A 62 6.28 -0.44 13.19
C SER A 62 7.68 -0.87 12.78
N GLN A 63 8.28 -0.17 11.82
CA GLN A 63 9.60 -0.49 11.28
C GLN A 63 10.74 0.19 12.03
N LEU A 64 10.44 1.20 12.84
CA LEU A 64 11.40 1.94 13.67
C LEU A 64 11.90 1.10 14.84
N ASN A 65 13.18 1.28 15.18
CA ASN A 65 13.72 0.77 16.43
C ASN A 65 13.21 1.59 17.64
N LYS A 66 13.55 1.15 18.85
CA LYS A 66 13.05 1.79 20.09
C LYS A 66 13.42 3.28 20.15
N SER A 67 14.69 3.62 19.91
CA SER A 67 15.21 4.99 19.96
C SER A 67 14.60 5.92 18.92
N GLU A 68 14.34 5.43 17.71
CA GLU A 68 13.68 6.19 16.65
C GLU A 68 12.18 6.38 16.94
N SER A 69 11.52 5.34 17.47
CA SER A 69 10.07 5.35 17.66
C SER A 69 9.61 6.29 18.77
N GLU A 70 10.44 6.54 19.77
CA GLU A 70 10.05 7.28 20.98
C GLU A 70 9.77 8.78 20.71
N PRO A 71 10.64 9.53 20.01
CA PRO A 71 10.32 10.89 19.55
C PRO A 71 9.05 10.95 18.71
N ILE A 72 8.88 10.01 17.76
CA ILE A 72 7.71 9.94 16.89
C ILE A 72 6.43 9.71 17.70
N LYS A 73 6.44 8.75 18.64
CA LYS A 73 5.29 8.46 19.50
C LYS A 73 4.90 9.65 20.37
N ASN A 74 5.89 10.40 20.85
CA ASN A 74 5.64 11.59 21.67
C ASN A 74 5.04 12.73 20.85
N THR A 75 5.58 13.01 19.66
CA THR A 75 5.06 14.09 18.80
C THR A 75 3.70 13.76 18.18
N PHE A 76 3.51 12.52 17.72
CA PHE A 76 2.34 12.11 16.94
C PHE A 76 1.34 11.27 17.75
N LYS A 77 1.31 11.46 19.08
CA LYS A 77 0.46 10.71 20.02
C LYS A 77 -1.01 10.69 19.59
N ASP A 78 -1.52 11.83 19.11
CA ASP A 78 -2.94 11.98 18.77
C ASP A 78 -3.35 11.18 17.54
N ILE A 79 -2.56 11.21 16.46
CA ILE A 79 -2.84 10.38 15.29
C ILE A 79 -2.64 8.90 15.63
N ILE A 80 -1.60 8.53 16.37
CA ILE A 80 -1.36 7.14 16.79
C ILE A 80 -2.56 6.58 17.57
N ASN A 81 -3.12 7.37 18.48
CA ASN A 81 -4.34 7.00 19.21
C ASN A 81 -5.56 6.86 18.29
N GLN A 82 -5.60 7.56 17.16
CA GLN A 82 -6.66 7.46 16.16
C GLN A 82 -6.49 6.25 15.24
N LEU A 83 -5.26 5.80 14.97
CA LEU A 83 -4.99 4.69 14.03
C LEU A 83 -5.80 3.43 14.33
N LYS A 84 -6.08 3.12 15.60
CA LYS A 84 -6.91 1.97 16.01
C LYS A 84 -8.34 1.97 15.44
N TYR A 85 -8.82 3.10 14.93
CA TYR A 85 -10.13 3.25 14.31
C TYR A 85 -10.11 3.25 12.78
N TYR A 86 -8.92 3.27 12.16
CA TYR A 86 -8.74 3.38 10.70
C TYR A 86 -7.92 2.22 10.12
N VAL A 87 -7.01 1.63 10.90
CA VAL A 87 -6.17 0.51 10.45
C VAL A 87 -6.92 -0.80 10.56
N PHE A 88 -7.04 -1.53 9.45
CA PHE A 88 -7.59 -2.88 9.41
C PHE A 88 -6.74 -3.79 8.52
N ASN A 89 -6.80 -5.10 8.79
CA ASN A 89 -6.21 -6.12 7.94
C ASN A 89 -7.23 -6.63 6.90
N LEU A 90 -6.78 -7.24 5.82
CA LEU A 90 -7.64 -7.79 4.77
C LEU A 90 -8.01 -9.27 5.01
N ASP A 91 -7.65 -9.82 6.17
CA ASP A 91 -7.92 -11.22 6.51
C ASP A 91 -9.44 -11.53 6.51
N ASN A 92 -9.81 -12.75 6.13
CA ASN A 92 -11.22 -13.14 5.99
C ASN A 92 -11.86 -13.66 7.29
N ASN A 93 -11.45 -13.10 8.42
CA ASN A 93 -11.94 -13.49 9.74
C ASN A 93 -13.34 -12.90 10.01
N GLN A 94 -14.08 -13.55 10.90
CA GLN A 94 -15.34 -13.03 11.43
C GLN A 94 -15.15 -11.65 12.09
N HIS A 95 -16.19 -10.83 12.01
CA HIS A 95 -16.20 -9.50 12.61
C HIS A 95 -16.88 -9.53 13.97
N ARG A 96 -16.29 -8.86 14.96
CA ARG A 96 -16.92 -8.71 16.27
C ARG A 96 -18.15 -7.79 16.15
N GLY A 97 -19.29 -8.25 16.68
CA GLY A 97 -20.53 -7.47 16.82
C GLY A 97 -20.40 -6.39 17.89
N THR A 98 -19.75 -5.28 17.56
CA THR A 98 -19.62 -4.14 18.48
C THR A 98 -20.94 -3.35 18.56
N PRO A 99 -21.23 -2.66 19.69
CA PRO A 99 -22.38 -1.76 19.79
C PRO A 99 -22.43 -0.76 18.63
N LYS A 100 -21.29 -0.13 18.29
CA LYS A 100 -21.17 0.79 17.15
C LYS A 100 -21.68 0.19 15.83
N LEU A 101 -21.32 -1.07 15.53
CA LEU A 101 -21.76 -1.76 14.31
C LEU A 101 -23.26 -2.05 14.34
N ARG A 102 -23.77 -2.58 15.46
CA ARG A 102 -25.19 -2.91 15.62
C ARG A 102 -26.06 -1.66 15.54
N ASP A 103 -25.69 -0.61 16.25
CA ASP A 103 -26.40 0.68 16.26
C ASP A 103 -26.42 1.31 14.87
N PHE A 104 -25.30 1.26 14.14
CA PHE A 104 -25.22 1.72 12.76
C PHE A 104 -26.22 0.96 11.87
N ILE A 105 -26.18 -0.37 11.89
CA ILE A 105 -27.09 -1.18 11.05
C ILE A 105 -28.56 -0.93 11.42
N ARG A 106 -28.91 -0.88 12.73
CA ARG A 106 -30.29 -0.56 13.15
C ARG A 106 -30.75 0.80 12.63
N LYS A 107 -29.87 1.81 12.70
CA LYS A 107 -30.16 3.16 12.22
C LYS A 107 -30.41 3.18 10.71
N GLU A 108 -29.54 2.57 9.91
CA GLU A 108 -29.67 2.59 8.46
C GLU A 108 -30.89 1.78 7.97
N ILE A 109 -31.20 0.64 8.59
CA ILE A 109 -32.45 -0.10 8.32
C ILE A 109 -33.68 0.76 8.63
N GLY A 110 -33.66 1.47 9.76
CA GLY A 110 -34.78 2.30 10.22
C GLY A 110 -35.07 3.51 9.34
N LYS A 111 -34.06 4.08 8.66
CA LYS A 111 -34.23 5.26 7.78
C LYS A 111 -35.13 4.97 6.57
N GLU A 112 -34.91 3.82 5.93
CA GLU A 112 -35.54 3.48 4.66
C GLU A 112 -36.66 2.44 4.79
N LYS A 113 -36.96 1.99 6.03
CA LYS A 113 -37.91 0.89 6.31
C LYS A 113 -37.64 -0.33 5.43
N ILE A 114 -36.35 -0.65 5.24
CA ILE A 114 -35.90 -1.68 4.30
C ILE A 114 -36.47 -3.04 4.75
N PRO A 115 -37.22 -3.75 3.88
CA PRO A 115 -37.72 -5.07 4.19
C PRO A 115 -36.57 -6.02 4.45
N ILE A 116 -36.64 -6.81 5.53
CA ILE A 116 -35.59 -7.76 5.90
C ILE A 116 -35.37 -8.80 4.79
N ASP A 117 -36.42 -9.16 4.06
CA ASP A 117 -36.37 -10.09 2.92
C ASP A 117 -35.44 -9.62 1.79
N SER A 118 -35.18 -8.31 1.68
CA SER A 118 -34.23 -7.78 0.69
C SER A 118 -32.76 -8.08 1.02
N MET A 119 -32.46 -8.49 2.26
CA MET A 119 -31.08 -8.59 2.77
C MET A 119 -30.40 -9.92 2.50
N ASN A 120 -30.99 -10.84 1.72
CA ASN A 120 -30.47 -12.18 1.43
C ASN A 120 -29.87 -12.89 2.67
N ILE A 121 -30.52 -12.71 3.83
CA ILE A 121 -30.21 -13.33 5.12
C ILE A 121 -31.52 -13.64 5.83
N SER A 122 -31.52 -14.63 6.73
CA SER A 122 -32.73 -14.93 7.49
C SER A 122 -33.02 -13.81 8.51
N GLU A 123 -34.31 -13.49 8.70
CA GLU A 123 -34.75 -12.51 9.70
C GLU A 123 -34.26 -12.87 11.11
N LYS A 124 -34.27 -14.18 11.41
CA LYS A 124 -33.74 -14.71 12.67
C LYS A 124 -32.26 -14.33 12.85
N THR A 125 -31.41 -14.61 11.87
CA THR A 125 -29.98 -14.29 11.93
C THR A 125 -29.73 -12.80 12.12
N LEU A 126 -30.50 -11.95 11.41
CA LEU A 126 -30.38 -10.49 11.55
C LEU A 126 -30.75 -10.05 12.98
N LYS A 127 -31.88 -10.53 13.52
CA LYS A 127 -32.32 -10.20 14.89
C LYS A 127 -31.32 -10.68 15.93
N GLU A 128 -30.88 -11.93 15.87
CA GLU A 128 -29.88 -12.49 16.79
C GLU A 128 -28.60 -11.65 16.82
N PHE A 129 -28.16 -11.13 15.66
CA PHE A 129 -27.01 -10.23 15.60
C PHE A 129 -27.28 -8.85 16.19
N LEU A 130 -28.43 -8.25 15.84
CA LEU A 130 -28.78 -6.90 16.29
C LEU A 130 -29.14 -6.83 17.78
N PHE A 131 -29.65 -7.89 18.38
CA PHE A 131 -30.02 -7.97 19.80
C PHE A 131 -28.96 -8.65 20.68
N GLU A 132 -27.72 -8.75 20.18
CA GLU A 132 -26.54 -9.18 20.92
C GLU A 132 -26.45 -10.67 21.28
N GLU A 133 -27.34 -11.50 20.73
CA GLU A 133 -27.32 -12.95 20.95
C GLU A 133 -26.11 -13.62 20.26
N THR A 134 -25.58 -12.99 19.20
CA THR A 134 -24.33 -13.41 18.55
C THR A 134 -23.21 -12.38 18.74
N GLN A 135 -22.03 -12.87 19.16
CA GLN A 135 -20.84 -12.04 19.38
C GLN A 135 -20.11 -11.69 18.08
N TYR A 136 -20.29 -12.50 17.03
CA TYR A 136 -19.55 -12.38 15.77
C TYR A 136 -20.50 -12.50 14.57
N ILE A 137 -20.16 -11.80 13.48
CA ILE A 137 -20.86 -11.88 12.20
C ILE A 137 -19.88 -12.35 11.11
N GLN A 138 -20.36 -13.24 10.26
CA GLN A 138 -19.60 -13.72 9.11
C GLN A 138 -19.42 -12.61 8.07
N PRO A 139 -18.26 -12.53 7.38
CA PRO A 139 -18.03 -11.54 6.32
C PRO A 139 -19.11 -11.57 5.23
N SER A 140 -19.54 -12.76 4.80
CA SER A 140 -20.61 -12.92 3.79
C SER A 140 -21.95 -12.36 4.26
N THR A 141 -22.34 -12.64 5.51
CA THR A 141 -23.57 -12.09 6.11
C THR A 141 -23.50 -10.57 6.21
N LEU A 142 -22.36 -10.02 6.64
CA LEU A 142 -22.19 -8.57 6.72
C LEU A 142 -22.24 -7.91 5.34
N ARG A 143 -21.66 -8.53 4.30
CA ARG A 143 -21.76 -8.05 2.91
C ARG A 143 -23.20 -8.02 2.42
N ASN A 144 -23.98 -9.07 2.68
CA ASN A 144 -25.38 -9.11 2.28
C ASN A 144 -26.19 -7.96 2.92
N ILE A 145 -25.93 -7.64 4.19
CA ILE A 145 -26.55 -6.48 4.86
C ILE A 145 -26.10 -5.18 4.18
N ILE A 146 -24.80 -4.97 3.99
CA ILE A 146 -24.25 -3.75 3.35
C ILE A 146 -24.82 -3.55 1.94
N ASP A 147 -25.03 -4.64 1.19
CA ASP A 147 -25.53 -4.61 -0.18
C ASP A 147 -27.02 -4.29 -0.26
N ALA A 148 -27.79 -4.53 0.80
CA ALA A 148 -29.20 -4.15 0.87
C ALA A 148 -29.44 -2.72 1.37
N LEU A 149 -28.46 -2.11 2.04
CA LEU A 149 -28.54 -0.74 2.55
C LEU A 149 -28.06 0.29 1.50
N GLU A 150 -28.46 1.56 1.66
CA GLU A 150 -27.82 2.71 1.01
C GLU A 150 -27.44 3.74 2.08
N PHE A 151 -26.16 4.10 2.16
CA PHE A 151 -25.68 5.04 3.18
C PHE A 151 -24.43 5.80 2.72
N GLU A 152 -24.30 7.03 3.20
CA GLU A 152 -23.09 7.83 3.09
C GLU A 152 -21.98 7.28 3.98
N ILE A 153 -20.75 7.33 3.48
CA ILE A 153 -19.55 6.90 4.18
C ILE A 153 -18.87 8.12 4.79
N ASP A 154 -18.64 8.04 6.09
CA ASP A 154 -17.97 9.07 6.86
C ASP A 154 -17.11 8.45 7.98
N THR A 155 -16.50 9.31 8.79
CA THR A 155 -15.68 8.88 9.94
C THR A 155 -16.47 8.11 11.02
N SER A 156 -17.80 8.16 11.00
CA SER A 156 -18.68 7.42 11.91
C SER A 156 -18.93 6.00 11.43
N THR A 157 -18.77 5.69 10.14
CA THR A 157 -18.96 4.35 9.58
C THR A 157 -18.09 3.31 10.32
N PRO A 158 -18.65 2.16 10.75
CA PRO A 158 -17.88 1.08 11.37
C PRO A 158 -16.75 0.56 10.47
N ILE A 159 -15.55 0.41 11.03
CA ILE A 159 -14.35 -0.03 10.27
C ILE A 159 -14.51 -1.40 9.59
N CYS A 160 -15.29 -2.32 10.18
CA CYS A 160 -15.57 -3.61 9.55
C CYS A 160 -16.43 -3.49 8.28
N ILE A 161 -17.31 -2.50 8.21
CA ILE A 161 -18.06 -2.19 6.98
C ILE A 161 -17.09 -1.67 5.91
N ILE A 162 -16.21 -0.74 6.27
CA ILE A 162 -15.17 -0.22 5.37
C ILE A 162 -14.27 -1.36 4.86
N LYS A 163 -13.86 -2.27 5.75
CA LYS A 163 -13.06 -3.44 5.40
C LYS A 163 -13.75 -4.32 4.35
N GLU A 164 -15.05 -4.61 4.51
CA GLU A 164 -15.78 -5.42 3.54
C GLU A 164 -16.06 -4.67 2.23
N LEU A 165 -16.27 -3.35 2.28
CA LEU A 165 -16.35 -2.51 1.07
C LEU A 165 -15.03 -2.50 0.30
N LYS A 166 -13.89 -2.38 1.01
CA LYS A 166 -12.57 -2.45 0.39
C LYS A 166 -12.35 -3.80 -0.28
N LYS A 167 -12.62 -4.91 0.43
CA LYS A 167 -12.53 -6.26 -0.15
C LYS A 167 -13.38 -6.43 -1.42
N LYS A 168 -14.60 -5.88 -1.42
CA LYS A 168 -15.48 -5.92 -2.60
C LYS A 168 -14.90 -5.15 -3.79
N ASP A 169 -14.29 -3.97 -3.55
CA ASP A 169 -13.59 -3.21 -4.57
C ASP A 169 -12.34 -3.97 -5.10
N ILE A 170 -11.59 -4.61 -4.21
CA ILE A 170 -10.44 -5.47 -4.56
C ILE A 170 -10.88 -6.59 -5.50
N ASP A 171 -11.90 -7.36 -5.11
CA ASP A 171 -12.43 -8.48 -5.89
C ASP A 171 -12.86 -8.01 -7.29
N LYS A 172 -13.64 -6.91 -7.36
CA LYS A 172 -14.10 -6.32 -8.63
C LYS A 172 -12.96 -5.91 -9.56
N LYS A 173 -11.92 -5.27 -9.03
CA LYS A 173 -10.75 -4.89 -9.83
C LYS A 173 -9.96 -6.13 -10.27
N PHE A 174 -9.82 -7.09 -9.37
CA PHE A 174 -9.00 -8.27 -9.57
C PHE A 174 -9.57 -9.19 -10.65
N GLU A 175 -10.89 -9.38 -10.71
CA GLU A 175 -11.57 -10.13 -11.77
C GLU A 175 -11.12 -9.66 -13.17
N ILE A 176 -11.07 -8.34 -13.38
CA ILE A 176 -10.67 -7.74 -14.67
C ILE A 176 -9.15 -7.79 -14.86
N ASN A 177 -8.39 -7.54 -13.80
CA ASN A 177 -6.95 -7.38 -13.86
C ASN A 177 -6.19 -8.70 -13.90
N LEU A 178 -6.73 -9.78 -13.31
CA LEU A 178 -6.14 -11.11 -13.37
C LEU A 178 -6.06 -11.60 -14.82
N GLU A 179 -7.10 -11.40 -15.62
CA GLU A 179 -7.09 -11.78 -17.04
C GLU A 179 -6.05 -10.98 -17.84
N LYS A 180 -5.94 -9.67 -17.59
CA LYS A 180 -4.86 -8.85 -18.19
C LYS A 180 -3.48 -9.34 -17.77
N PHE A 181 -3.32 -9.73 -16.50
CA PHE A 181 -2.06 -10.21 -15.94
C PHE A 181 -1.66 -11.56 -16.54
N LYS A 182 -2.59 -12.51 -16.65
CA LYS A 182 -2.38 -13.83 -17.28
C LYS A 182 -1.96 -13.73 -18.74
N ASN A 183 -2.41 -12.69 -19.45
CA ASN A 183 -2.02 -12.42 -20.83
C ASN A 183 -0.55 -11.95 -20.99
N PHE A 184 0.15 -11.60 -19.91
CA PHE A 184 1.58 -11.31 -19.98
C PHE A 184 2.42 -12.59 -20.10
N PRO A 185 3.60 -12.54 -20.76
CA PRO A 185 4.59 -13.62 -20.63
C PRO A 185 4.96 -13.84 -19.16
N LYS A 186 5.27 -15.09 -18.77
CA LYS A 186 5.57 -15.46 -17.37
C LYS A 186 6.66 -14.60 -16.73
N GLU A 187 7.74 -14.34 -17.46
CA GLU A 187 8.81 -13.45 -17.01
C GLU A 187 8.31 -12.04 -16.68
N ARG A 188 7.37 -11.51 -17.48
CA ARG A 188 6.75 -10.22 -17.22
C ARG A 188 5.79 -10.28 -16.04
N GLN A 189 4.99 -11.33 -15.91
CA GLN A 189 4.12 -11.55 -14.73
C GLN A 189 4.95 -11.47 -13.43
N ILE A 190 6.05 -12.22 -13.38
CA ILE A 190 6.97 -12.26 -12.23
C ILE A 190 7.60 -10.88 -12.00
N SER A 191 8.09 -10.22 -13.05
CA SER A 191 8.71 -8.89 -12.95
C SER A 191 7.75 -7.81 -12.42
N GLU A 192 6.53 -7.75 -12.94
CA GLU A 192 5.52 -6.75 -12.53
C GLU A 192 5.02 -7.04 -11.11
N LEU A 193 4.76 -8.32 -10.78
CA LEU A 193 4.40 -8.72 -9.42
C LEU A 193 5.51 -8.37 -8.42
N PHE A 194 6.77 -8.68 -8.74
CA PHE A 194 7.89 -8.38 -7.85
C PHE A 194 8.09 -6.87 -7.66
N THR A 195 7.86 -6.07 -8.71
CA THR A 195 7.86 -4.60 -8.62
C THR A 195 6.78 -4.13 -7.63
N SER A 196 5.54 -4.59 -7.79
CA SER A 196 4.45 -4.30 -6.86
C SER A 196 4.75 -4.76 -5.43
N TYR A 197 5.30 -5.96 -5.28
CA TYR A 197 5.71 -6.54 -4.00
C TYR A 197 6.75 -5.67 -3.28
N LEU A 198 7.78 -5.16 -3.97
CA LEU A 198 8.80 -4.31 -3.36
C LEU A 198 8.23 -2.98 -2.84
N VAL A 199 7.19 -2.48 -3.51
CA VAL A 199 6.55 -1.19 -3.24
C VAL A 199 5.60 -1.24 -2.04
N HIS A 200 4.80 -2.31 -1.93
CA HIS A 200 3.65 -2.32 -1.02
C HIS A 200 3.97 -2.94 0.35
N TYR A 201 3.40 -2.41 1.43
CA TYR A 201 3.53 -3.05 2.76
C TYR A 201 2.70 -4.34 2.93
N TYR A 202 1.86 -4.69 1.96
CA TYR A 202 1.11 -5.95 1.96
C TYR A 202 2.03 -7.16 1.75
N LYS A 203 3.25 -6.93 1.26
CA LYS A 203 4.29 -7.95 1.13
C LYS A 203 4.55 -8.75 2.40
N GLU A 204 4.38 -8.14 3.57
CA GLU A 204 4.57 -8.80 4.87
C GLU A 204 3.53 -9.91 5.15
N LYS A 205 2.45 -9.95 4.37
CA LYS A 205 1.37 -10.95 4.48
C LYS A 205 1.40 -11.99 3.37
N ILE A 206 2.40 -11.91 2.49
CA ILE A 206 2.47 -12.67 1.25
C ILE A 206 3.66 -13.61 1.27
N ASP A 207 3.42 -14.87 0.90
CA ASP A 207 4.48 -15.81 0.55
C ASP A 207 4.82 -15.64 -0.94
N LEU A 208 5.83 -14.81 -1.22
CA LEU A 208 6.27 -14.52 -2.59
C LEU A 208 6.71 -15.79 -3.34
N LYS A 209 7.35 -16.74 -2.65
CA LYS A 209 7.83 -17.99 -3.25
C LYS A 209 6.64 -18.83 -3.73
N LYS A 210 5.61 -18.93 -2.91
CA LYS A 210 4.38 -19.64 -3.25
C LYS A 210 3.70 -19.03 -4.48
N ILE A 211 3.54 -17.70 -4.53
CA ILE A 211 2.85 -17.03 -5.66
C ILE A 211 3.64 -17.17 -6.95
N ILE A 212 4.97 -17.03 -6.91
CA ILE A 212 5.80 -17.24 -8.11
C ILE A 212 5.61 -18.65 -8.66
N LYS A 213 5.59 -19.66 -7.79
CA LYS A 213 5.30 -21.04 -8.21
C LYS A 213 3.91 -21.16 -8.84
N GLU A 214 2.88 -20.55 -8.24
CA GLU A 214 1.52 -20.55 -8.80
C GLU A 214 1.43 -19.85 -10.16
N ILE A 215 2.26 -18.82 -10.40
CA ILE A 215 2.41 -18.18 -11.71
C ILE A 215 3.09 -19.14 -12.68
N GLU A 216 4.22 -19.74 -12.31
CA GLU A 216 4.95 -20.69 -13.16
C GLU A 216 4.09 -21.90 -13.57
N ASP A 217 3.27 -22.41 -12.64
CA ASP A 217 2.41 -23.59 -12.83
C ASP A 217 1.03 -23.26 -13.45
N ASP A 218 0.77 -22.00 -13.84
CA ASP A 218 -0.54 -21.54 -14.36
C ASP A 218 -1.72 -21.78 -13.38
N SER A 219 -1.44 -21.92 -12.09
CA SER A 219 -2.43 -22.28 -11.06
C SER A 219 -2.99 -21.09 -10.27
N LEU A 220 -2.58 -19.86 -10.59
CA LEU A 220 -3.08 -18.64 -9.98
C LEU A 220 -4.53 -18.37 -10.43
N ILE A 221 -5.49 -18.62 -9.53
CA ILE A 221 -6.93 -18.43 -9.77
C ILE A 221 -7.57 -17.60 -8.66
N GLU A 222 -8.69 -16.96 -8.97
CA GLU A 222 -9.31 -15.96 -8.10
C GLU A 222 -9.71 -16.49 -6.72
N GLU A 223 -10.23 -17.72 -6.66
CA GLU A 223 -10.72 -18.32 -5.41
C GLU A 223 -9.59 -18.69 -4.45
N ARG A 224 -8.35 -18.82 -4.95
CA ARG A 224 -7.18 -19.21 -4.16
C ARG A 224 -6.33 -18.02 -3.72
N CYS A 225 -6.47 -16.86 -4.38
CA CYS A 225 -5.72 -15.67 -4.04
C CYS A 225 -6.30 -14.99 -2.79
N ASP A 226 -5.46 -14.79 -1.78
CA ASP A 226 -5.79 -13.91 -0.67
C ASP A 226 -5.90 -12.44 -1.12
N TYR A 227 -6.56 -11.61 -0.31
CA TYR A 227 -6.79 -10.21 -0.63
C TYR A 227 -5.51 -9.37 -0.79
N TYR A 228 -4.40 -9.74 -0.14
CA TYR A 228 -3.14 -9.02 -0.28
C TYR A 228 -2.52 -9.30 -1.65
N THR A 229 -2.53 -10.56 -2.08
CA THR A 229 -2.12 -10.97 -3.42
C THR A 229 -2.96 -10.30 -4.49
N LYS A 230 -4.29 -10.25 -4.30
CA LYS A 230 -5.20 -9.55 -5.21
C LYS A 230 -4.85 -8.07 -5.35
N GLU A 231 -4.56 -7.39 -4.24
CA GLU A 231 -4.14 -5.99 -4.26
C GLU A 231 -2.81 -5.77 -4.99
N LEU A 232 -1.81 -6.64 -4.78
CA LEU A 232 -0.55 -6.50 -5.53
C LEU A 232 -0.76 -6.64 -7.04
N VAL A 233 -1.62 -7.56 -7.48
CA VAL A 233 -1.94 -7.71 -8.90
C VAL A 233 -2.74 -6.50 -9.42
N ASN A 234 -3.68 -5.98 -8.64
CA ASN A 234 -4.43 -4.78 -9.00
C ASN A 234 -3.53 -3.57 -9.19
N SER A 235 -2.56 -3.38 -8.29
CA SER A 235 -1.67 -2.21 -8.30
C SER A 235 -0.82 -2.12 -9.56
N ILE A 236 -0.51 -3.25 -10.22
CA ILE A 236 0.22 -3.29 -11.51
C ILE A 236 -0.50 -2.47 -12.59
N PHE A 237 -1.83 -2.39 -12.52
CA PHE A 237 -2.67 -1.72 -13.52
C PHE A 237 -3.13 -0.32 -13.09
N GLU A 238 -2.76 0.11 -11.89
CA GLU A 238 -3.01 1.47 -11.41
C GLU A 238 -2.06 2.43 -12.12
N ARG A 239 -2.55 3.62 -12.46
CA ARG A 239 -1.79 4.59 -13.27
C ARG A 239 -1.28 5.72 -12.40
N ASN A 240 -0.04 6.11 -12.64
CA ASN A 240 0.52 7.31 -12.03
C ASN A 240 -0.32 8.54 -12.39
N PRO A 241 -0.79 9.32 -11.41
CA PRO A 241 -1.45 10.57 -11.69
C PRO A 241 -0.47 11.48 -12.43
N LYS A 242 -0.90 12.07 -13.55
CA LYS A 242 -0.19 13.22 -14.11
C LYS A 242 -0.35 14.37 -13.12
N ILE A 243 0.67 14.60 -12.30
CA ILE A 243 0.67 15.68 -11.32
C ILE A 243 0.96 16.98 -12.06
N GLU A 244 -0.09 17.70 -12.42
CA GLU A 244 0.01 19.07 -12.93
C GLU A 244 -0.24 20.06 -11.79
N PHE A 245 0.83 20.52 -11.15
CA PHE A 245 0.73 21.44 -9.99
C PHE A 245 -0.08 22.69 -10.29
N ASN A 246 0.06 23.24 -11.50
CA ASN A 246 -0.68 24.42 -11.92
C ASN A 246 -2.20 24.16 -11.99
N SER A 247 -2.64 22.96 -12.39
CA SER A 247 -4.06 22.62 -12.41
C SER A 247 -4.64 22.44 -11.01
N LEU A 248 -3.84 22.02 -10.02
CA LEU A 248 -4.27 21.89 -8.62
C LEU A 248 -4.49 23.25 -7.95
N LEU A 249 -3.86 24.31 -8.47
CA LEU A 249 -4.04 25.67 -7.97
C LEU A 249 -5.33 26.32 -8.48
N THR A 250 -5.78 25.94 -9.68
CA THR A 250 -6.88 26.57 -10.40
C THR A 250 -8.19 25.78 -10.35
N ASN A 251 -8.14 24.45 -10.22
CA ASN A 251 -9.34 23.60 -10.18
C ASN A 251 -9.78 23.36 -8.73
N VAL A 252 -10.97 23.83 -8.40
CA VAL A 252 -11.69 23.43 -7.18
C VAL A 252 -12.44 22.14 -7.52
N GLN A 253 -12.10 21.03 -6.87
CA GLN A 253 -12.86 19.79 -7.00
C GLN A 253 -14.07 19.86 -6.08
N GLU A 254 -15.27 19.65 -6.62
CA GLU A 254 -16.48 19.58 -5.80
C GLU A 254 -16.36 18.49 -4.74
N PRO A 255 -16.92 18.72 -3.54
CA PRO A 255 -16.84 17.76 -2.45
C PRO A 255 -17.59 16.50 -2.85
N LYS A 256 -16.86 15.39 -2.93
CA LYS A 256 -17.42 14.11 -3.35
C LYS A 256 -18.06 13.40 -2.17
N ILE A 257 -19.36 13.13 -2.26
CA ILE A 257 -20.06 12.28 -1.30
C ILE A 257 -19.85 10.82 -1.72
N TYR A 258 -19.26 10.05 -0.82
CA TYR A 258 -19.06 8.62 -1.00
C TYR A 258 -20.20 7.85 -0.34
N THR A 259 -20.76 6.87 -1.04
CA THR A 259 -21.74 5.93 -0.50
C THR A 259 -21.19 4.51 -0.62
N ASN A 260 -21.80 3.58 0.11
CA ASN A 260 -21.50 2.15 -0.02
C ASN A 260 -21.70 1.61 -1.46
N LYS A 261 -22.47 2.30 -2.31
CA LYS A 261 -22.69 1.93 -3.70
C LYS A 261 -21.65 2.46 -4.68
N ASN A 262 -21.05 3.62 -4.39
CA ASN A 262 -20.18 4.33 -5.34
C ASN A 262 -18.70 4.39 -4.91
N ILE A 263 -18.38 3.97 -3.69
CA ILE A 263 -17.02 4.03 -3.16
C ILE A 263 -16.07 3.15 -3.97
N THR A 264 -14.88 3.68 -4.20
CA THR A 264 -13.74 2.98 -4.84
C THR A 264 -12.49 3.33 -4.06
N PHE A 265 -11.63 2.36 -3.80
CA PHE A 265 -10.37 2.57 -3.07
C PHE A 265 -9.24 2.67 -4.09
N LYS A 266 -8.77 3.89 -4.36
CA LYS A 266 -7.68 4.12 -5.31
C LYS A 266 -6.34 3.71 -4.69
N GLU A 267 -5.36 3.41 -5.55
CA GLU A 267 -3.98 3.23 -5.13
C GLU A 267 -3.48 4.50 -4.44
N HIS A 268 -2.82 4.34 -3.29
CA HIS A 268 -2.34 5.49 -2.55
C HIS A 268 -1.12 6.11 -3.28
N PRO A 269 -1.06 7.44 -3.48
CA PRO A 269 0.03 8.09 -4.22
C PRO A 269 1.43 7.77 -3.71
N PHE A 270 1.56 7.48 -2.41
CA PHE A 270 2.81 6.99 -1.81
C PHE A 270 3.36 5.75 -2.54
N TYR A 271 2.54 4.73 -2.77
CA TYR A 271 2.97 3.53 -3.47
C TYR A 271 3.30 3.82 -4.94
N LEU A 272 2.52 4.67 -5.59
CA LEU A 272 2.79 5.15 -6.96
C LEU A 272 4.17 5.84 -7.08
N GLY A 273 4.53 6.68 -6.11
CA GLY A 273 5.86 7.32 -6.05
C GLY A 273 6.99 6.30 -5.85
N ARG A 274 6.78 5.30 -4.99
CA ARG A 274 7.74 4.20 -4.79
C ARG A 274 7.88 3.33 -6.05
N GLU A 275 6.78 3.08 -6.73
CA GLU A 275 6.75 2.27 -7.94
C GLU A 275 7.61 2.88 -9.03
N GLU A 276 7.59 4.21 -9.20
CA GLU A 276 8.44 4.88 -10.19
C GLU A 276 9.93 4.69 -9.92
N VAL A 277 10.36 4.69 -8.66
CA VAL A 277 11.77 4.46 -8.33
C VAL A 277 12.14 2.98 -8.51
N VAL A 278 11.27 2.04 -8.11
CA VAL A 278 11.52 0.60 -8.27
C VAL A 278 11.56 0.21 -9.76
N LYS A 279 10.63 0.74 -10.58
CA LYS A 279 10.60 0.47 -12.03
C LYS A 279 11.91 0.81 -12.74
N ARG A 280 12.62 1.85 -12.28
CA ARG A 280 13.94 2.23 -12.82
C ARG A 280 15.02 1.19 -12.55
N PHE A 281 15.01 0.60 -11.36
CA PHE A 281 15.88 -0.53 -11.04
C PHE A 281 15.52 -1.76 -11.87
N MET A 282 14.23 -2.13 -11.88
CA MET A 282 13.72 -3.30 -12.61
C MET A 282 13.95 -3.22 -14.11
N LYS A 283 13.95 -2.01 -14.68
CA LYS A 283 14.27 -1.76 -16.09
C LYS A 283 15.70 -2.17 -16.46
N ASP A 284 16.66 -1.89 -15.58
CA ASP A 284 18.08 -2.15 -15.84
C ASP A 284 18.52 -3.53 -15.33
N LEU A 285 17.77 -4.11 -14.39
CA LEU A 285 17.99 -5.45 -13.88
C LEU A 285 17.89 -6.46 -15.04
N ASN A 286 18.97 -7.20 -15.28
CA ASN A 286 19.01 -8.23 -16.31
C ASN A 286 17.87 -9.25 -16.10
N LYS A 287 16.93 -9.33 -17.06
CA LYS A 287 15.81 -10.29 -17.00
C LYS A 287 16.27 -11.75 -16.86
N LYS A 288 17.43 -12.12 -17.42
CA LYS A 288 17.99 -13.48 -17.27
C LYS A 288 18.35 -13.81 -15.82
N ASN A 289 18.72 -12.79 -15.05
CA ASN A 289 19.13 -12.92 -13.66
C ASN A 289 18.03 -12.47 -12.69
N LEU A 290 16.83 -12.12 -13.19
CA LEU A 290 15.70 -11.72 -12.36
C LEU A 290 15.28 -12.86 -11.43
N LYS A 291 15.20 -14.09 -11.95
CA LYS A 291 14.81 -15.27 -11.16
C LYS A 291 15.78 -15.49 -10.00
N GLU A 292 17.08 -15.51 -10.30
CA GLU A 292 18.14 -15.63 -9.32
C GLU A 292 18.12 -14.47 -8.29
N PHE A 293 17.92 -13.23 -8.74
CA PHE A 293 17.79 -12.08 -7.85
C PHE A 293 16.64 -12.27 -6.86
N ILE A 294 15.48 -12.72 -7.33
CA ILE A 294 14.30 -12.94 -6.49
C ILE A 294 14.55 -14.11 -5.52
N GLU A 295 15.18 -15.20 -5.96
CA GLU A 295 15.52 -16.33 -5.09
C GLU A 295 16.45 -15.90 -3.95
N ASN A 296 17.49 -15.13 -4.27
CA ASN A 296 18.40 -14.54 -3.28
C ASN A 296 17.65 -13.58 -2.34
N TYR A 297 16.79 -12.72 -2.88
CA TYR A 297 15.96 -11.81 -2.08
C TYR A 297 15.02 -12.57 -1.14
N ILE A 298 14.39 -13.66 -1.58
CA ILE A 298 13.50 -14.48 -0.74
C ILE A 298 14.26 -15.04 0.46
N GLY A 299 15.51 -15.47 0.25
CA GLY A 299 16.39 -16.01 1.28
C GLY A 299 16.85 -15.01 2.35
N LEU A 300 16.68 -13.71 2.11
CA LEU A 300 17.03 -12.67 3.08
C LEU A 300 16.04 -12.61 4.25
N ASP A 301 16.57 -12.27 5.43
CA ASP A 301 15.74 -11.92 6.58
C ASP A 301 15.09 -10.53 6.43
N THR A 302 14.21 -10.16 7.37
CA THR A 302 13.47 -8.89 7.34
C THR A 302 14.38 -7.66 7.35
N ARG A 303 15.50 -7.69 8.09
CA ARG A 303 16.44 -6.57 8.19
C ARG A 303 17.20 -6.43 6.87
N GLN A 304 17.73 -7.54 6.36
CA GLN A 304 18.44 -7.58 5.09
C GLN A 304 17.54 -7.15 3.91
N LYS A 305 16.27 -7.56 3.89
CA LYS A 305 15.28 -7.11 2.90
C LYS A 305 15.12 -5.60 2.90
N LYS A 306 15.02 -4.97 4.08
CA LYS A 306 14.95 -3.50 4.18
C LYS A 306 16.21 -2.83 3.62
N THR A 307 17.38 -3.38 3.93
CA THR A 307 18.68 -2.85 3.45
C THR A 307 18.77 -2.89 1.92
N ILE A 308 18.46 -4.04 1.28
CA ILE A 308 18.49 -4.12 -0.19
C ILE A 308 17.38 -3.29 -0.85
N GLU A 309 16.21 -3.19 -0.23
CA GLU A 309 15.13 -2.33 -0.72
C GLU A 309 15.51 -0.86 -0.68
N LYS A 310 16.15 -0.39 0.41
CA LYS A 310 16.69 0.97 0.51
C LYS A 310 17.69 1.24 -0.61
N PHE A 311 18.50 0.25 -1.00
CA PHE A 311 19.40 0.36 -2.14
C PHE A 311 18.64 0.47 -3.48
N ILE A 312 17.61 -0.36 -3.68
CA ILE A 312 16.75 -0.32 -4.89
C ILE A 312 16.05 1.04 -5.02
N MET A 313 15.47 1.54 -3.93
CA MET A 313 14.77 2.81 -3.88
C MET A 313 15.72 3.98 -4.22
N ASN A 314 16.89 4.03 -3.58
CA ASN A 314 17.88 5.07 -3.84
C ASN A 314 18.48 4.98 -5.25
N TYR A 315 18.66 3.77 -5.80
CA TYR A 315 19.05 3.60 -7.20
C TYR A 315 18.06 4.30 -8.15
N GLY A 316 16.76 4.10 -7.91
CA GLY A 316 15.70 4.73 -8.69
C GLY A 316 15.62 6.24 -8.51
N ARG A 317 15.70 6.75 -7.26
CA ARG A 317 15.69 8.20 -6.96
C ARG A 317 16.74 8.97 -7.75
N TYR A 318 17.93 8.40 -7.85
CA TYR A 318 19.12 9.01 -8.43
C TYR A 318 19.40 8.62 -9.89
N TYR A 319 18.47 7.88 -10.52
CA TYR A 319 18.61 7.34 -11.87
C TYR A 319 18.88 8.40 -12.95
N ASP A 320 18.16 9.53 -12.88
CA ASP A 320 18.18 10.60 -13.88
C ASP A 320 19.11 11.76 -13.51
N LEU A 321 19.93 11.63 -12.46
CA LEU A 321 20.90 12.67 -12.09
C LEU A 321 21.94 12.81 -13.21
N LYS A 322 21.74 13.79 -14.10
CA LYS A 322 22.62 14.07 -15.24
C LYS A 322 23.66 15.14 -14.90
N ASP A 323 23.31 16.12 -14.08
CA ASP A 323 24.09 17.36 -13.89
C ASP A 323 25.14 17.29 -12.76
N ILE A 324 25.68 16.10 -12.48
CA ILE A 324 26.81 15.97 -11.56
C ILE A 324 28.09 16.10 -12.40
N PRO A 325 28.96 17.09 -12.12
CA PRO A 325 30.24 17.20 -12.82
C PRO A 325 31.03 15.89 -12.72
N LYS A 326 31.85 15.58 -13.73
CA LYS A 326 32.56 14.30 -13.82
C LYS A 326 33.49 14.09 -12.62
N GLU A 327 34.03 15.17 -12.09
CA GLU A 327 34.92 15.24 -10.93
C GLU A 327 34.22 14.77 -9.65
N PHE A 328 32.91 15.02 -9.53
CA PHE A 328 32.08 14.63 -8.39
C PHE A 328 31.24 13.37 -8.64
N THR A 329 31.37 12.75 -9.81
CA THR A 329 30.62 11.54 -10.12
C THR A 329 31.22 10.36 -9.35
N PRO A 330 30.48 9.74 -8.40
CA PRO A 330 31.01 8.66 -7.61
C PRO A 330 31.30 7.45 -8.50
N LYS A 331 32.48 6.84 -8.28
CA LYS A 331 32.83 5.57 -8.90
C LYS A 331 32.14 4.43 -8.16
N VAL A 332 31.78 3.37 -8.87
CA VAL A 332 31.27 2.15 -8.24
C VAL A 332 32.37 1.58 -7.32
N PRO A 333 32.10 1.41 -6.01
CA PRO A 333 33.01 0.78 -5.07
C PRO A 333 33.38 -0.64 -5.52
N LYS A 334 34.56 -1.12 -5.12
CA LYS A 334 35.03 -2.46 -5.52
C LYS A 334 34.13 -3.56 -4.94
N GLU A 335 33.60 -3.30 -3.74
CA GLU A 335 32.77 -4.15 -2.92
C GLU A 335 31.45 -4.56 -3.59
N ILE A 336 30.91 -3.72 -4.48
CA ILE A 336 29.64 -3.98 -5.18
C ILE A 336 29.80 -4.09 -6.70
N ASN A 337 31.02 -3.99 -7.22
CA ASN A 337 31.25 -3.88 -8.67
C ASN A 337 30.91 -5.19 -9.40
N SER A 338 31.09 -6.35 -8.76
CA SER A 338 30.66 -7.66 -9.27
C SER A 338 29.14 -7.74 -9.36
N PHE A 339 28.42 -7.42 -8.28
CA PHE A 339 26.97 -7.30 -8.24
C PHE A 339 26.41 -6.39 -9.35
N VAL A 340 26.95 -5.18 -9.48
CA VAL A 340 26.52 -4.22 -10.52
C VAL A 340 26.72 -4.79 -11.93
N LYS A 341 27.82 -5.51 -12.17
CA LYS A 341 28.07 -6.16 -13.47
C LYS A 341 27.14 -7.36 -13.70
N LYS A 342 26.99 -8.25 -12.71
CA LYS A 342 26.14 -9.45 -12.77
C LYS A 342 24.71 -9.06 -13.15
N TYR A 343 24.16 -8.04 -12.50
CA TYR A 343 22.79 -7.59 -12.72
C TYR A 343 22.64 -6.48 -13.77
N THR A 344 23.71 -6.16 -14.50
CA THR A 344 23.76 -5.13 -15.58
C THR A 344 23.25 -3.74 -15.16
N LEU A 345 23.39 -3.40 -13.89
CA LEU A 345 22.93 -2.13 -13.34
C LEU A 345 23.79 -0.97 -13.84
N LYS A 346 23.19 0.22 -13.95
CA LYS A 346 23.92 1.43 -14.30
C LYS A 346 24.85 1.83 -13.16
N ARG A 347 26.11 2.06 -13.53
CA ARG A 347 27.20 2.37 -12.59
C ARG A 347 26.91 3.59 -11.69
N LYS A 348 26.45 4.70 -12.26
CA LYS A 348 26.22 5.95 -11.52
C LYS A 348 25.15 5.82 -10.42
N PRO A 349 23.90 5.41 -10.73
CA PRO A 349 22.89 5.22 -9.69
C PRO A 349 23.26 4.12 -8.69
N SER A 350 23.96 3.05 -9.10
CA SER A 350 24.48 2.06 -8.15
C SER A 350 25.49 2.65 -7.18
N ALA A 351 26.43 3.46 -7.66
CA ALA A 351 27.43 4.10 -6.81
C ALA A 351 26.79 5.08 -5.83
N ILE A 352 25.90 5.95 -6.30
CA ILE A 352 25.21 6.93 -5.44
C ILE A 352 24.37 6.19 -4.38
N SER A 353 23.60 5.17 -4.80
CA SER A 353 22.78 4.39 -3.88
C SER A 353 23.60 3.73 -2.79
N PHE A 354 24.78 3.19 -3.11
CA PHE A 354 25.70 2.63 -2.11
C PHE A 354 26.22 3.68 -1.11
N TYR A 355 26.57 4.87 -1.58
CA TYR A 355 27.14 5.91 -0.71
C TYR A 355 26.12 6.57 0.22
N VAL A 356 24.81 6.31 0.05
CA VAL A 356 23.77 6.70 1.02
C VAL A 356 23.90 5.94 2.34
N PHE A 357 24.44 4.72 2.31
CA PHE A 357 24.63 3.90 3.51
C PHE A 357 25.88 4.34 4.26
N GLU A 358 25.83 4.36 5.59
CA GLU A 358 26.94 4.76 6.46
C GLU A 358 27.23 3.69 7.53
N GLY A 359 28.49 3.59 7.97
CA GLY A 359 28.90 2.67 9.04
C GLY A 359 28.42 1.24 8.85
N GLU A 360 27.80 0.69 9.90
CA GLU A 360 27.27 -0.68 9.95
C GLU A 360 26.24 -0.97 8.84
N GLU A 361 25.41 0.01 8.44
CA GLU A 361 24.44 -0.21 7.36
C GLU A 361 25.12 -0.50 6.02
N ARG A 362 26.29 0.12 5.77
CA ARG A 362 27.06 -0.10 4.55
C ARG A 362 27.74 -1.48 4.58
N GLU A 363 28.26 -1.87 5.73
CA GLU A 363 28.86 -3.20 5.92
C GLU A 363 27.81 -4.30 5.68
N GLU A 364 26.61 -4.13 6.23
CA GLU A 364 25.48 -5.03 6.01
C GLU A 364 25.10 -5.13 4.52
N LEU A 365 24.99 -3.99 3.81
CA LEU A 365 24.74 -4.00 2.37
C LEU A 365 25.81 -4.80 1.61
N VAL A 366 27.10 -4.67 1.98
CA VAL A 366 28.20 -5.41 1.36
C VAL A 366 28.07 -6.92 1.60
N GLU A 367 27.65 -7.35 2.78
CA GLU A 367 27.40 -8.77 3.05
C GLU A 367 26.23 -9.31 2.22
N ILE A 368 25.14 -8.54 2.13
CA ILE A 368 23.97 -8.91 1.34
C ILE A 368 24.34 -9.04 -0.13
N VAL A 369 25.01 -8.05 -0.73
CA VAL A 369 25.33 -8.11 -2.17
C VAL A 369 26.30 -9.25 -2.50
N LYS A 370 27.21 -9.63 -1.58
CA LYS A 370 28.06 -10.81 -1.77
C LYS A 370 27.25 -12.10 -1.82
N ALA A 371 26.19 -12.22 -1.03
CA ALA A 371 25.30 -13.37 -1.09
C ALA A 371 24.56 -13.47 -2.44
N PHE A 372 24.34 -12.34 -3.12
CA PHE A 372 23.74 -12.29 -4.46
C PHE A 372 24.71 -12.62 -5.59
N GLU A 373 26.01 -12.79 -5.28
CA GLU A 373 27.06 -13.09 -6.26
C GLU A 373 27.37 -14.58 -6.37
N ILE A 374 27.15 -15.34 -5.30
CA ILE A 374 27.13 -16.81 -5.28
C ILE A 374 26.01 -17.30 -6.19
#